data_AF-A0A943X0P1-F1
#
_entry.id   AF-A0A943X0P1-F1
#
_cell.length_a   1.000
_cell.length_b   1.000
_cell.length_c   1.000
_cell.angle_alpha   90.00
_cell.angle_beta   90.00
_cell.angle_gamma   90.00
#
_symmetry.space_group_name_H-M   'P 1'
#
loop_
_entity.id
_entity.type
_entity.pdbx_description
1 polymer ?
#
loop_
_entity_poly.entity_id
_entity_poly.type
_entity_poly.pdbx_seq_one_letter_code
_entity_poly.pdbx_strand_id
1 'polypeptide(L)' 'MATKKTFEELLNRLETIVDEMESMDIGIEKAVKLYKEGIEISMQCSQKLENVEQQVKILKEKSDGTFKESNFKPMSEV' A
#
# COMPACT_ATOMS: atom_id res chain seq x y z
N MET A 1 -13.88 8.56 -13.10
CA MET A 1 -13.50 7.16 -12.79
C MET A 1 -12.25 7.22 -11.94
N ALA A 2 -12.31 6.79 -10.68
CA ALA A 2 -11.15 6.85 -9.78
C ALA A 2 -10.19 5.69 -10.13
N THR A 3 -9.11 6.00 -10.84
CA THR A 3 -8.05 5.04 -11.15
C THR A 3 -7.26 4.74 -9.87
N LYS A 4 -7.48 3.55 -9.31
CA LYS A 4 -6.71 3.05 -8.16
C LYS A 4 -5.24 2.91 -8.59
N LYS A 5 -4.32 3.66 -7.97
CA LYS A 5 -2.88 3.61 -8.29
C LYS A 5 -2.33 2.20 -8.14
N THR A 6 -1.40 1.81 -9.01
CA THR A 6 -0.64 0.56 -8.92
C THR A 6 0.37 0.59 -7.76
N PHE A 7 0.95 -0.55 -7.40
CA PHE A 7 1.98 -0.59 -6.36
C PHE A 7 3.22 0.20 -6.78
N GLU A 8 3.67 0.02 -8.02
CA GLU A 8 4.84 0.72 -8.57
C GLU A 8 4.63 2.24 -8.59
N GLU A 9 3.45 2.72 -8.97
CA GLU A 9 3.13 4.16 -8.93
C GLU A 9 3.15 4.74 -7.51
N LEU A 10 2.66 3.97 -6.53
CA LEU A 10 2.70 4.38 -5.13
C LEU A 10 4.14 4.42 -4.60
N LEU A 11 4.95 3.40 -4.92
CA LEU A 11 6.35 3.33 -4.53
C LEU A 11 7.17 4.48 -5.14
N ASN A 12 7.03 4.72 -6.45
CA ASN A 12 7.68 5.84 -7.14
C ASN A 12 7.30 7.20 -6.51
N ARG A 13 6.03 7.36 -6.11
CA ARG A 13 5.61 8.60 -5.42
C ARG A 13 6.25 8.71 -4.05
N LEU A 14 6.38 7.61 -3.30
CA LEU A 14 7.04 7.62 -1.99
C LEU A 14 8.51 8.01 -2.12
N GLU A 15 9.23 7.49 -3.11
CA GLU A 15 10.62 7.87 -3.42
C GLU A 15 10.71 9.38 -3.74
N THR A 16 9.80 9.88 -4.60
CA THR A 16 9.75 11.32 -4.91
C THR A 16 9.50 12.17 -3.65
N ILE A 17 8.63 11.71 -2.74
CA ILE A 17 8.35 12.41 -1.48
C ILE A 17 9.61 12.47 -0.62
N VAL A 18 10.38 11.38 -0.53
CA VAL A 18 11.66 11.35 0.20
C VAL A 18 12.63 12.35 -0.39
N ASP A 19 12.82 12.34 -1.72
CA ASP A 19 13.69 13.29 -2.42
C ASP A 19 13.28 14.75 -2.17
N GLU A 20 11.97 15.03 -2.21
CA GLU A 20 11.44 16.37 -1.92
C GLU A 20 11.67 16.79 -0.46
N MET A 21 11.62 15.84 0.48
CA MET A 21 11.84 16.08 1.92
C MET A 21 13.32 16.28 2.27
N GLU A 22 14.25 15.74 1.49
CA GLU A 22 15.69 15.94 1.66
C GLU A 22 16.19 17.30 1.12
N SER A 23 15.34 18.03 0.39
CA SER A 23 15.67 19.36 -0.10
C SER A 23 15.87 20.36 1.05
N MET A 24 16.99 21.09 1.03
CA MET A 24 17.35 22.07 2.07
C MET A 24 16.39 23.27 2.17
N ASP A 25 15.57 23.52 1.16
CA ASP A 25 14.60 24.63 1.09
C ASP A 25 13.15 24.17 1.30
N ILE A 26 12.96 23.00 1.92
CA ILE A 26 11.60 22.54 2.23
C ILE A 26 11.01 23.34 3.39
N GLY A 27 10.00 24.16 3.09
CA GLY A 27 9.22 24.84 4.11
C GLY A 27 8.46 23.86 5.02
N ILE A 28 8.31 24.19 6.31
CA ILE A 28 7.65 23.34 7.32
C ILE A 28 6.25 22.89 6.89
N GLU A 29 5.45 23.80 6.33
CA GLU A 29 4.11 23.45 5.85
C GLU A 29 4.14 22.41 4.73
N LYS A 30 5.12 22.50 3.82
CA LYS A 30 5.31 21.53 2.74
C LYS A 30 5.79 20.19 3.32
N ALA A 31 6.73 20.21 4.25
CA ALA A 31 7.21 19.00 4.94
C ALA A 31 6.07 18.24 5.64
N VAL A 32 5.19 18.95 6.35
CA VAL A 32 4.03 18.32 7.02
C VAL A 32 3.05 17.72 6.01
N LYS A 33 2.82 18.37 4.87
CA LYS A 33 1.97 17.83 3.80
C LYS A 33 2.57 16.56 3.18
N LEU A 34 3.84 16.62 2.80
CA LEU A 34 4.57 15.48 2.23
C LEU A 34 4.66 14.30 3.20
N TYR A 35 4.86 14.56 4.49
CA TYR A 35 4.86 13.52 5.52
C TYR A 35 3.50 12.81 5.64
N LYS A 36 2.40 13.58 5.66
CA LYS A 36 1.04 12.99 5.66
C LYS A 36 0.78 12.15 4.42
N GLU A 37 1.16 12.67 3.25
CA GLU A 37 1.04 11.95 1.99
C GLU A 37 1.87 10.65 2.01
N GLY A 38 3.11 10.71 2.50
CA GLY A 38 3.99 9.54 2.62
C GLY A 38 3.43 8.45 3.53
N ILE A 39 2.82 8.82 4.67
CA ILE A 39 2.13 7.86 5.54
C ILE A 39 0.98 7.17 4.80
N GLU A 40 0.13 7.95 4.12
CA GLU A 40 -1.02 7.40 3.41
C GLU A 40 -0.60 6.43 2.31
N ILE A 41 0.43 6.78 1.55
CA ILE A 41 1.00 5.94 0.49
C ILE A 41 1.62 4.67 1.09
N SER A 42 2.37 4.77 2.18
CA SER A 42 2.96 3.62 2.88
C SER A 42 1.90 2.63 3.36
N MET A 43 0.79 3.12 3.90
CA MET A 43 -0.35 2.28 4.27
C MET A 43 -0.97 1.57 3.05
N GLN A 44 -1.15 2.28 1.93
CA GLN A 44 -1.68 1.69 0.70
C GLN A 44 -0.75 0.62 0.10
N CYS A 45 0.56 0.84 0.13
CA CYS A 45 1.55 -0.15 -0.27
C CYS A 45 1.47 -1.40 0.60
N SER A 46 1.43 -1.23 1.92
CA SER A 46 1.33 -2.33 2.88
C SER A 46 0.07 -3.16 2.65
N GLN A 47 -1.07 -2.51 2.43
CA GLN A 47 -2.34 -3.20 2.18
C GLN A 47 -2.33 -3.99 0.86
N LYS A 48 -1.69 -3.46 -0.19
CA LYS A 48 -1.51 -4.18 -1.45
C LYS A 48 -0.65 -5.43 -1.26
N LEU A 49 0.46 -5.31 -0.54
CA LEU A 49 1.34 -6.44 -0.26
C LEU A 49 0.64 -7.51 0.57
N GLU A 50 -0.09 -7.12 1.63
CA GLU A 50 -0.89 -8.05 2.44
C GLU A 50 -1.89 -8.83 1.57
N ASN A 51 -2.56 -8.15 0.64
CA ASN A 51 -3.51 -8.81 -0.25
C ASN A 51 -2.83 -9.82 -1.18
N VAL A 52 -1.64 -9.51 -1.71
CA VAL A 52 -0.85 -10.44 -2.52
C VAL A 52 -0.39 -11.63 -1.69
N GLU A 53 0.09 -11.40 -0.47
CA GLU A 53 0.51 -12.47 0.45
C GLU A 53 -0.64 -13.43 0.77
N GLN A 54 -1.83 -12.89 1.07
CA GLN A 54 -3.04 -13.67 1.29
C GLN A 54 -3.40 -14.52 0.07
N GLN A 55 -3.35 -13.95 -1.13
CA GLN A 55 -3.60 -14.70 -2.37
C GLN A 55 -2.60 -15.84 -2.56
N VAL A 56 -1.30 -15.58 -2.33
CA VAL A 56 -0.25 -16.60 -2.41
C VAL A 56 -0.47 -17.71 -1.39
N LYS A 57 -0.84 -17.35 -0.15
CA LYS A 57 -1.13 -18.33 0.91
C LYS A 57 -2.29 -19.25 0.52
N ILE A 58 -3.39 -18.69 0.01
CA ILE A 58 -4.54 -19.47 -0.46
C ILE A 58 -4.14 -20.41 -1.61
N LEU A 59 -3.32 -19.95 -2.55
CA LEU A 59 -2.85 -20.78 -3.66
C LEU A 59 -1.99 -21.96 -3.18
N LYS A 60 -1.12 -21.75 -2.18
CA LYS A 60 -0.34 -22.81 -1.54
C LYS A 60 -1.22 -23.80 -0.76
N GLU A 61 -2.18 -23.30 0.01
CA GLU A 61 -3.13 -24.16 0.75
C GLU A 61 -3.99 -25.01 -0.21
N LYS A 62 -4.30 -24.49 -1.41
CA LYS A 62 -5.00 -25.23 -2.48
C LYS A 62 -4.11 -26.29 -3.14
N SER A 63 -2.81 -26.05 -3.33
CA SER A 63 -1.90 -27.04 -3.92
C SER A 63 -1.63 -28.23 -2.99
N ASP A 64 -1.68 -28.00 -1.67
CA ASP A 64 -1.41 -29.02 -0.65
C ASP A 64 -2.67 -29.79 -0.20
N GLY A 65 -3.83 -29.51 -0.80
CA GLY A 65 -5.09 -30.25 -0.56
C GLY A 65 -5.81 -29.91 0.76
N THR A 66 -5.30 -28.98 1.56
CA THR A 66 -5.93 -28.54 2.82
C THR A 66 -6.63 -27.20 2.63
N PHE A 67 -7.83 -27.22 2.06
CA PHE A 67 -8.70 -26.04 2.02
C PHE A 67 -9.35 -25.82 3.40
N LYS A 68 -8.89 -24.82 4.15
CA LYS A 68 -9.64 -24.27 5.28
C LYS A 68 -10.34 -22.98 4.84
N GLU A 69 -11.63 -23.10 4.60
CA GLU A 69 -12.56 -21.99 4.47
C GLU A 69 -12.62 -21.26 5.83
N SER A 70 -11.76 -20.27 6.05
CA SER A 70 -11.93 -19.35 7.18
C SER A 70 -11.73 -17.91 6.74
N ASN A 71 -12.87 -17.21 6.65
CA ASN A 71 -13.04 -15.76 6.70
C ASN A 71 -12.39 -14.94 5.57
N PHE A 72 -13.01 -15.00 4.40
CA PHE A 72 -13.04 -13.86 3.50
C PHE A 72 -14.06 -12.84 4.03
N LYS A 73 -13.61 -11.72 4.60
CA LYS A 73 -14.41 -10.50 4.71
C LYS A 73 -13.78 -9.43 3.83
N PRO A 74 -14.30 -9.16 2.62
CA PRO A 74 -13.87 -8.01 1.84
C PRO A 74 -14.37 -6.77 2.58
N MET A 75 -13.45 -5.99 3.16
CA MET A 75 -13.84 -4.73 3.80
C MET A 75 -14.02 -3.66 2.73
N SER A 76 -15.22 -3.64 2.14
CA SER A 76 -15.80 -2.50 1.42
C SER A 76 -17.27 -2.31 1.81
N GLU A 77 -17.56 -2.33 3.10
CA GLU A 77 -18.78 -1.79 3.70
C GLU A 77 -18.39 -1.06 4.99
N VAL A 78 -17.99 0.20 4.86
CA VAL A 78 -18.53 1.34 5.64
C VAL A 78 -18.36 2.61 4.80
#